data_AF-A0A8J5JV62-F1
#
_entry.id   AF-A0A8J5JV62-F1
#
_cell.length_a   1.000
_cell.length_b   1.000
_cell.length_c   1.000
_cell.angle_alpha   90.00
_cell.angle_beta   90.00
_cell.angle_gamma   90.00
#
_symmetry.space_group_name_H-M   'P 1'
#
loop_
_entity.id
_entity.type
_entity.pdbx_description
1 polymer ?
#
loop_
_entity_poly.entity_id
_entity_poly.type
_entity_poly.pdbx_seq_one_letter_code
_entity_poly.pdbx_strand_id
1 'polypeptide(L)'
;MLKGGELETAINHVASRVKDILNFKFVSQLAAENDIYCTEEEAGQSFSVPPYTLQALWWVMWLVGVEYLALWWQDARLPVLHDNILSLAHATFYEVTKFLVRGFEYWVYVLVWQKWAILPPLGDSPLAALALVVLTDFCYYWLHRASHEIMVLWAVHQVHHTSQDLTVAVGLRHSPLQRLFLWVFYLPMAVLGVPPAHMLAHAQFNLIFYLKLAVGKANSMDTWDKWLCSLVKGPSWVPGSPWTGWDENKPDIRASREYQKVRATAATHCYVLLHFLAALSLITRLTTTVVSTPVEVFVYSLAVVATLTCIGVLYDGLSCCRLVEMVRCGIGLALCLLLPLQAITGAELRLLTTLYTLSFILWLVRPNTIINHKVCKD
;
A
#
# COMPACT_ATOMS: atom_id res chain seq x y z
N MET A 1 -23.83 -19.42 -24.00
CA MET A 1 -24.83 -18.67 -23.23
C MET A 1 -25.09 -19.46 -21.96
N LEU A 2 -24.57 -18.99 -20.83
CA LEU A 2 -24.85 -19.61 -19.53
C LEU A 2 -26.32 -19.37 -19.18
N LYS A 3 -27.02 -20.40 -18.71
CA LYS A 3 -28.45 -20.32 -18.38
C LYS A 3 -28.61 -19.36 -17.19
N GLY A 4 -29.64 -18.51 -17.22
CA GLY A 4 -29.83 -17.40 -16.26
C GLY A 4 -29.70 -17.77 -14.78
N GLY A 5 -30.02 -19.01 -14.40
CA GLY A 5 -29.86 -19.50 -13.02
C GLY A 5 -28.41 -19.74 -12.57
N GLU A 6 -27.47 -20.02 -13.46
CA GLU A 6 -26.04 -20.21 -13.11
C GLU A 6 -25.34 -18.87 -12.87
N LEU A 7 -25.72 -17.83 -13.61
CA LEU A 7 -25.24 -16.46 -13.41
C LEU A 7 -25.80 -15.88 -12.11
N GLU A 8 -27.08 -16.10 -11.82
CA GLU A 8 -27.72 -15.67 -10.58
C GLU A 8 -27.13 -16.40 -9.35
N THR A 9 -26.82 -17.70 -9.48
CA THR A 9 -26.13 -18.46 -8.43
C THR A 9 -24.69 -17.98 -8.24
N ALA A 10 -23.95 -17.68 -9.32
CA ALA A 10 -22.60 -17.13 -9.23
C ALA A 10 -22.58 -15.71 -8.64
N ILE A 11 -23.54 -14.85 -9.01
CA ILE A 11 -23.73 -13.51 -8.45
C ILE A 11 -24.09 -13.61 -6.96
N ASN A 12 -25.00 -14.51 -6.57
CA ASN A 12 -25.39 -14.71 -5.18
C ASN A 12 -24.25 -15.34 -4.35
N HIS A 13 -23.42 -16.20 -4.93
CA HIS A 13 -22.24 -16.77 -4.26
C HIS A 13 -21.11 -15.74 -4.10
N VAL A 14 -20.94 -14.83 -5.07
CA VAL A 14 -20.03 -13.69 -4.95
C VAL A 14 -20.60 -12.66 -3.95
N ALA A 15 -21.89 -12.36 -3.98
CA ALA A 15 -22.56 -11.45 -3.06
C ALA A 15 -22.55 -11.97 -1.61
N SER A 16 -22.72 -13.28 -1.39
CA SER A 16 -22.63 -13.87 -0.05
C SER A 16 -21.18 -13.82 0.48
N ARG A 17 -20.19 -14.09 -0.38
CA ARG A 17 -18.76 -13.92 -0.04
C ARG A 17 -18.43 -12.46 0.26
N VAL A 18 -19.01 -11.51 -0.49
CA VAL A 18 -18.88 -10.05 -0.27
C VAL A 18 -19.54 -9.60 1.04
N LYS A 19 -20.59 -10.28 1.50
CA LYS A 19 -21.22 -10.05 2.81
C LYS A 19 -20.33 -10.49 3.98
N ASP A 20 -19.58 -11.58 3.81
CA ASP A 20 -18.60 -12.07 4.80
C ASP A 20 -17.31 -11.23 4.85
N ILE A 21 -17.09 -10.36 3.86
CA ILE A 21 -15.87 -9.56 3.63
C ILE A 21 -15.84 -8.24 4.43
N LEU A 22 -16.86 -7.90 5.27
CA LEU A 22 -17.25 -6.50 5.62
C LEU A 22 -17.26 -5.97 7.10
N ASN A 23 -16.58 -6.54 8.10
CA ASN A 23 -16.49 -5.93 9.45
C ASN A 23 -15.56 -4.74 9.74
N PHE A 24 -16.05 -3.81 10.54
CA PHE A 24 -15.20 -2.86 11.27
C PHE A 24 -15.60 -2.82 12.75
N LYS A 25 -14.95 -3.63 13.60
CA LYS A 25 -15.28 -3.69 15.05
C LYS A 25 -15.02 -2.39 15.82
N PHE A 26 -14.01 -1.61 15.42
CA PHE A 26 -13.65 -0.35 16.11
C PHE A 26 -14.58 0.81 15.71
N VAL A 27 -15.03 0.80 14.46
CA VAL A 27 -15.94 1.82 13.91
C VAL A 27 -17.38 1.53 14.28
N SER A 28 -17.78 0.25 14.34
CA SER A 28 -19.09 -0.15 14.84
C SER A 28 -19.26 0.23 16.31
N GLN A 29 -18.20 0.19 17.12
CA GLN A 29 -18.22 0.65 18.52
C GLN A 29 -18.42 2.17 18.63
N LEU A 30 -17.68 2.95 17.84
CA LEU A 30 -17.83 4.41 17.75
C LEU A 30 -19.18 4.83 17.15
N ALA A 31 -19.75 4.02 16.26
CA ALA A 31 -21.08 4.26 15.68
C ALA A 31 -22.21 3.86 16.64
N ALA A 32 -22.04 2.79 17.43
CA ALA A 32 -23.00 2.36 18.44
C ALA A 32 -23.06 3.31 19.65
N GLU A 33 -21.92 3.86 20.08
CA GLU A 33 -21.88 4.89 21.14
C GLU A 33 -22.53 6.23 20.73
N ASN A 34 -22.72 6.46 19.43
CA ASN A 34 -23.28 7.71 18.87
C ASN A 34 -24.62 7.53 18.14
N ASP A 35 -25.31 6.39 18.31
CA ASP A 35 -26.59 6.06 17.65
C ASP A 35 -26.57 6.18 16.10
N ILE A 36 -25.43 5.82 15.49
CA ILE A 36 -25.20 6.02 14.04
C ILE A 36 -25.71 4.84 13.20
N TYR A 37 -25.84 3.63 13.75
CA TYR A 37 -26.57 2.50 13.13
C TYR A 37 -27.07 1.48 14.18
N CYS A 38 -28.39 1.27 14.18
CA CYS A 38 -29.15 0.10 14.67
C CYS A 38 -29.06 -0.34 16.14
N THR A 39 -30.17 -0.92 16.61
CA THR A 39 -30.43 -1.41 17.97
C THR A 39 -29.38 -2.42 18.47
N GLU A 40 -29.16 -2.48 19.79
CA GLU A 40 -28.15 -3.31 20.50
C GLU A 40 -28.05 -4.77 20.01
N GLU A 41 -29.13 -5.34 19.47
CA GLU A 41 -29.18 -6.70 18.93
C GLU A 41 -28.36 -6.92 17.65
N GLU A 42 -28.21 -5.90 16.79
CA GLU A 42 -27.38 -5.98 15.57
C GLU A 42 -25.90 -5.65 15.83
N ALA A 43 -25.62 -4.80 16.83
CA ALA A 43 -24.26 -4.50 17.29
C ALA A 43 -23.55 -5.71 17.93
N GLY A 44 -24.31 -6.71 18.41
CA GLY A 44 -23.81 -7.95 19.00
C GLY A 44 -23.23 -8.94 17.99
N GLN A 45 -23.56 -8.85 16.70
CA GLN A 45 -22.92 -9.66 15.67
C GLN A 45 -21.60 -9.04 15.25
N SER A 46 -20.57 -9.46 15.96
CA SER A 46 -19.17 -9.36 15.56
C SER A 46 -18.99 -9.89 14.13
N PHE A 47 -19.11 -9.05 13.10
CA PHE A 47 -18.56 -9.38 11.79
C PHE A 47 -17.01 -9.51 11.97
N SER A 48 -16.24 -10.04 11.02
CA SER A 48 -14.78 -9.80 10.93
C SER A 48 -14.36 -9.50 9.47
N VAL A 49 -13.60 -8.42 9.18
CA VAL A 49 -13.05 -8.06 7.86
C VAL A 49 -11.67 -8.65 7.97
N PRO A 50 -11.37 -9.68 7.17
CA PRO A 50 -10.01 -10.11 7.01
C PRO A 50 -9.15 -8.92 6.54
N PRO A 51 -7.93 -8.74 7.06
CA PRO A 51 -7.09 -7.58 6.72
C PRO A 51 -6.57 -7.70 5.28
N TYR A 52 -7.43 -7.49 4.28
CA TYR A 52 -7.13 -7.75 2.87
C TYR A 52 -5.97 -6.93 2.35
N THR A 53 -5.75 -5.71 2.86
CA THR A 53 -4.59 -4.92 2.46
C THR A 53 -3.28 -5.55 2.93
N LEU A 54 -3.26 -6.11 4.14
CA LEU A 54 -2.09 -6.84 4.65
C LEU A 54 -1.90 -8.17 3.92
N GLN A 55 -3.00 -8.89 3.66
CA GLN A 55 -2.95 -10.11 2.84
C GLN A 55 -2.47 -9.79 1.42
N ALA A 56 -2.90 -8.67 0.84
CA ALA A 56 -2.47 -8.19 -0.46
C ALA A 56 -0.98 -7.85 -0.47
N LEU A 57 -0.41 -7.35 0.63
CA LEU A 57 1.03 -7.13 0.73
C LEU A 57 1.81 -8.44 0.57
N TRP A 58 1.38 -9.53 1.22
CA TRP A 58 1.98 -10.85 1.04
C TRP A 58 1.80 -11.37 -0.40
N TRP A 59 0.62 -11.20 -0.99
CA TRP A 59 0.39 -11.52 -2.40
C TRP A 59 1.28 -10.72 -3.35
N VAL A 60 1.53 -9.45 -3.05
CA VAL A 60 2.41 -8.59 -3.84
C VAL A 60 3.86 -9.03 -3.70
N MET A 61 4.32 -9.39 -2.49
CA MET A 61 5.65 -9.99 -2.33
C MET A 61 5.81 -11.27 -3.15
N TRP A 62 4.77 -12.11 -3.19
CA TRP A 62 4.74 -13.29 -4.03
C TRP A 62 4.78 -12.93 -5.53
N LEU A 63 3.98 -11.96 -5.98
CA LEU A 63 3.96 -11.48 -7.37
C LEU A 63 5.30 -10.87 -7.81
N VAL A 64 5.96 -10.12 -6.93
CA VAL A 64 7.32 -9.60 -7.19
C VAL A 64 8.31 -10.77 -7.35
N GLY A 65 8.19 -11.82 -6.54
CA GLY A 65 8.98 -13.04 -6.70
C GLY A 65 8.71 -13.74 -8.05
N VAL A 66 7.44 -13.87 -8.43
CA VAL A 66 7.04 -14.45 -9.73
C VAL A 66 7.53 -13.60 -10.90
N GLU A 67 7.45 -12.26 -10.80
CA GLU A 67 7.98 -11.32 -11.79
C GLU A 67 9.49 -11.55 -11.98
N TYR A 68 10.27 -11.67 -10.90
CA TYR A 68 11.72 -11.92 -10.98
C TYR A 68 12.03 -13.29 -11.61
N LEU A 69 11.29 -14.33 -11.24
CA LEU A 69 11.45 -15.67 -11.81
C LEU A 69 11.10 -15.69 -13.30
N ALA A 70 10.03 -14.99 -13.70
CA ALA A 70 9.59 -14.90 -15.09
C ALA A 70 10.62 -14.14 -15.94
N LEU A 71 11.13 -13.01 -15.45
CA LEU A 71 12.17 -12.23 -16.13
C LEU A 71 13.48 -13.01 -16.23
N TRP A 72 13.86 -13.74 -15.17
CA TRP A 72 15.01 -14.63 -15.19
C TRP A 72 14.86 -15.76 -16.21
N TRP A 73 13.69 -16.41 -16.27
CA TRP A 73 13.40 -17.46 -17.25
C TRP A 73 13.49 -16.93 -18.68
N GLN A 74 13.07 -15.69 -18.91
CA GLN A 74 13.07 -15.04 -20.23
C GLN A 74 14.43 -14.44 -20.63
N ASP A 75 15.48 -14.63 -19.82
CA ASP A 75 16.78 -13.96 -19.99
C ASP A 75 16.65 -12.42 -20.14
N ALA A 76 15.62 -11.85 -19.52
CA ALA A 76 15.32 -10.42 -19.58
C ALA A 76 16.10 -9.63 -18.51
N ARG A 77 16.24 -8.30 -18.72
CA ARG A 77 16.84 -7.41 -17.72
C ARG A 77 16.01 -7.44 -16.43
N LEU A 78 16.63 -7.82 -15.31
CA LEU A 78 15.99 -7.75 -13.99
C LEU A 78 15.88 -6.30 -13.51
N PRO A 79 14.80 -5.95 -12.79
CA PRO A 79 14.66 -4.64 -12.16
C PRO A 79 15.73 -4.42 -11.09
N VAL A 80 16.02 -3.16 -10.78
CA VAL A 80 16.97 -2.83 -9.72
C VAL A 80 16.41 -3.23 -8.35
N LEU A 81 17.04 -4.21 -7.71
CA LEU A 81 16.54 -4.80 -6.46
C LEU A 81 16.31 -3.76 -5.34
N HIS A 82 17.21 -2.78 -5.16
CA HIS A 82 16.99 -1.74 -4.14
C HIS A 82 15.72 -0.93 -4.39
N ASP A 83 15.35 -0.69 -5.65
CA ASP A 83 14.22 0.16 -6.00
C ASP A 83 12.89 -0.54 -5.72
N ASN A 84 12.84 -1.87 -5.94
CA ASN A 84 11.71 -2.68 -5.51
C ASN A 84 11.59 -2.77 -3.99
N ILE A 85 12.70 -2.94 -3.27
CA ILE A 85 12.68 -2.93 -1.80
C ILE A 85 12.19 -1.57 -1.28
N LEU A 86 12.65 -0.47 -1.87
CA LEU A 86 12.18 0.87 -1.53
C LEU A 86 10.71 1.09 -1.87
N SER A 87 10.23 0.55 -2.99
CA SER A 87 8.81 0.61 -3.36
C SER A 87 7.92 -0.13 -2.35
N LEU A 88 8.34 -1.32 -1.90
CA LEU A 88 7.67 -2.04 -0.82
C LEU A 88 7.80 -1.32 0.53
N ALA A 89 8.93 -0.67 0.81
CA ALA A 89 9.10 0.16 2.00
C ALA A 89 8.12 1.35 2.00
N HIS A 90 7.95 2.02 0.86
CA HIS A 90 6.94 3.07 0.68
C HIS A 90 5.52 2.55 0.91
N ALA A 91 5.19 1.36 0.41
CA ALA A 91 3.90 0.72 0.66
C ALA A 91 3.68 0.51 2.18
N THR A 92 4.66 -0.05 2.88
CA THR A 92 4.59 -0.24 4.34
C THR A 92 4.47 1.07 5.09
N PHE A 93 5.18 2.12 4.68
CA PHE A 93 5.08 3.45 5.31
C PHE A 93 3.67 4.05 5.09
N TYR A 94 3.14 3.92 3.88
CA TYR A 94 1.78 4.33 3.56
C TYR A 94 0.74 3.64 4.45
N GLU A 95 0.92 2.34 4.75
CA GLU A 95 0.08 1.62 5.72
C GLU A 95 0.16 2.19 7.14
N VAL A 96 1.36 2.52 7.64
CA VAL A 96 1.52 3.13 8.98
C VAL A 96 0.75 4.46 9.06
N THR A 97 0.78 5.25 8.00
CA THR A 97 0.08 6.54 7.97
C THR A 97 -1.44 6.39 8.08
N LYS A 98 -2.00 5.21 7.75
CA LYS A 98 -3.42 4.93 7.96
C LYS A 98 -3.81 5.02 9.43
N PHE A 99 -2.99 4.55 10.35
CA PHE A 99 -3.32 4.63 11.79
C PHE A 99 -3.50 6.08 12.27
N LEU A 100 -2.81 7.03 11.63
CA LEU A 100 -2.88 8.45 11.98
C LEU A 100 -4.08 9.15 11.34
N VAL A 101 -4.38 8.82 10.09
CA VAL A 101 -5.32 9.62 9.26
C VAL A 101 -6.69 8.97 9.12
N ARG A 102 -6.79 7.64 9.22
CA ARG A 102 -8.00 6.89 8.88
C ARG A 102 -9.22 7.25 9.73
N GLY A 103 -9.02 7.46 11.03
CA GLY A 103 -10.09 7.86 11.94
C GLY A 103 -10.72 9.19 11.54
N PHE A 104 -9.87 10.18 11.25
CA PHE A 104 -10.32 11.49 10.78
C PHE A 104 -11.00 11.42 9.41
N GLU A 105 -10.39 10.75 8.43
CA GLU A 105 -10.97 10.51 7.10
C GLU A 105 -12.39 9.93 7.21
N TYR A 106 -12.54 8.89 8.03
CA TYR A 106 -13.80 8.19 8.19
C TYR A 106 -14.84 9.06 8.90
N TRP A 107 -14.44 9.75 9.97
CA TRP A 107 -15.32 10.67 10.70
C TRP A 107 -15.87 11.77 9.78
N VAL A 108 -15.02 12.42 8.98
CA VAL A 108 -15.48 13.45 8.02
C VAL A 108 -16.42 12.83 6.98
N TYR A 109 -16.09 11.65 6.44
CA TYR A 109 -16.96 10.98 5.47
C TYR A 109 -18.34 10.68 6.05
N VAL A 110 -18.41 10.14 7.27
CA VAL A 110 -19.68 9.85 7.97
C VAL A 110 -20.47 11.13 8.21
N LEU A 111 -19.82 12.19 8.70
CA LEU A 111 -20.48 13.47 8.91
C LEU A 111 -21.08 14.02 7.61
N VAL A 112 -20.34 13.93 6.51
CA VAL A 112 -20.83 14.40 5.22
C VAL A 112 -22.01 13.57 4.74
N TRP A 113 -21.91 12.25 4.86
CA TRP A 113 -22.98 11.33 4.48
C TRP A 113 -24.25 11.56 5.31
N GLN A 114 -24.14 11.72 6.63
CA GLN A 114 -25.30 11.93 7.51
C GLN A 114 -25.98 13.28 7.31
N LYS A 115 -25.22 14.34 7.02
CA LYS A 115 -25.74 15.71 6.95
C LYS A 115 -26.12 16.16 5.54
N TRP A 116 -25.43 15.65 4.53
CA TRP A 116 -25.53 16.16 3.15
C TRP A 116 -25.75 15.07 2.10
N ALA A 117 -26.06 13.82 2.49
CA ALA A 117 -26.52 12.83 1.51
C ALA A 117 -27.83 13.30 0.86
N ILE A 118 -27.84 13.37 -0.47
CA ILE A 118 -29.00 13.80 -1.27
C ILE A 118 -29.79 12.61 -1.85
N LEU A 119 -29.20 11.42 -1.85
CA LEU A 119 -29.83 10.18 -2.30
C LEU A 119 -30.04 9.24 -1.11
N PRO A 120 -31.05 8.35 -1.18
CA PRO A 120 -31.19 7.30 -0.18
C PRO A 120 -29.95 6.40 -0.15
N PRO A 121 -29.67 5.75 1.00
CA PRO A 121 -28.54 4.85 1.15
C PRO A 121 -28.48 3.81 0.03
N LEU A 122 -27.34 3.70 -0.63
CA LEU A 122 -27.12 2.70 -1.67
C LEU A 122 -27.19 1.29 -1.04
N GLY A 123 -28.08 0.43 -1.54
CA GLY A 123 -28.25 -0.95 -1.05
C GLY A 123 -27.24 -1.95 -1.64
N ASP A 124 -27.46 -3.24 -1.39
CA ASP A 124 -26.55 -4.33 -1.79
C ASP A 124 -26.87 -4.99 -3.14
N SER A 125 -27.64 -4.32 -4.02
CA SER A 125 -28.02 -4.90 -5.30
C SER A 125 -26.83 -4.96 -6.28
N PRO A 126 -26.83 -5.87 -7.28
CA PRO A 126 -25.78 -5.90 -8.31
C PRO A 126 -25.64 -4.57 -9.07
N LEU A 127 -26.76 -3.84 -9.25
CA LEU A 127 -26.75 -2.51 -9.86
C LEU A 127 -26.07 -1.48 -8.95
N ALA A 128 -26.32 -1.55 -7.63
CA ALA A 128 -25.62 -0.72 -6.66
C ALA A 128 -24.12 -1.04 -6.62
N ALA A 129 -23.74 -2.32 -6.67
CA ALA A 129 -22.34 -2.72 -6.77
C ALA A 129 -21.67 -2.16 -8.04
N LEU A 130 -22.33 -2.24 -9.21
CA LEU A 130 -21.82 -1.64 -10.44
C LEU A 130 -21.70 -0.11 -10.32
N ALA A 131 -22.70 0.56 -9.75
CA ALA A 131 -22.66 1.99 -9.51
C ALA A 131 -21.48 2.38 -8.60
N LEU A 132 -21.19 1.58 -7.56
CA LEU A 132 -20.02 1.77 -6.68
C LEU A 132 -18.70 1.60 -7.44
N VAL A 133 -18.58 0.61 -8.34
CA VAL A 133 -17.40 0.47 -9.20
C VAL A 133 -17.17 1.72 -10.02
N VAL A 134 -18.19 2.15 -10.75
CA VAL A 134 -18.11 3.31 -11.65
C VAL A 134 -17.80 4.58 -10.86
N LEU A 135 -18.46 4.78 -9.72
CA LEU A 135 -18.30 5.99 -8.93
C LEU A 135 -16.94 6.04 -8.22
N THR A 136 -16.45 4.92 -7.70
CA THR A 136 -15.11 4.84 -7.10
C THR A 136 -14.04 5.12 -8.14
N ASP A 137 -14.18 4.55 -9.34
CA ASP A 137 -13.24 4.78 -10.43
C ASP A 137 -13.26 6.24 -10.92
N PHE A 138 -14.46 6.83 -11.01
CA PHE A 138 -14.62 8.25 -11.33
C PHE A 138 -13.94 9.17 -10.29
N CYS A 139 -14.11 8.91 -9.00
CA CYS A 139 -13.41 9.63 -7.93
C CYS A 139 -11.88 9.45 -8.04
N TYR A 140 -11.43 8.22 -8.32
CA TYR A 140 -10.01 7.92 -8.51
C TYR A 140 -9.41 8.64 -9.73
N TYR A 141 -10.14 8.73 -10.84
CA TYR A 141 -9.75 9.50 -12.03
C TYR A 141 -9.45 10.96 -11.68
N TRP A 142 -10.37 11.63 -10.98
CA TRP A 142 -10.20 13.04 -10.61
C TRP A 142 -9.06 13.24 -9.64
N LEU A 143 -8.92 12.34 -8.67
CA LEU A 143 -7.79 12.31 -7.77
C LEU A 143 -6.46 12.21 -8.53
N HIS A 144 -6.36 11.27 -9.47
CA HIS A 144 -5.15 11.05 -10.24
C HIS A 144 -4.84 12.24 -11.14
N ARG A 145 -5.84 12.75 -11.86
CA ARG A 145 -5.73 13.96 -12.68
C ARG A 145 -5.26 15.17 -11.86
N ALA A 146 -5.92 15.45 -10.74
CA ALA A 146 -5.53 16.53 -9.84
C ALA A 146 -4.10 16.35 -9.30
N SER A 147 -3.67 15.10 -9.10
CA SER A 147 -2.30 14.79 -8.70
C SER A 147 -1.24 15.10 -9.77
N HIS A 148 -1.64 15.21 -11.04
CA HIS A 148 -0.76 15.64 -12.14
C HIS A 148 -0.90 17.12 -12.50
N GLU A 149 -1.99 17.78 -12.10
CA GLU A 149 -2.26 19.18 -12.46
C GLU A 149 -2.00 20.18 -11.30
N ILE A 150 -2.07 19.75 -10.03
CA ILE A 150 -1.95 20.62 -8.86
C ILE A 150 -0.60 20.40 -8.16
N MET A 151 0.20 21.45 -8.00
CA MET A 151 1.59 21.38 -7.50
C MET A 151 1.75 20.63 -6.16
N VAL A 152 0.89 20.90 -5.16
CA VAL A 152 0.99 20.22 -3.86
C VAL A 152 0.64 18.73 -3.95
N LEU A 153 -0.30 18.37 -4.83
CA LEU A 153 -0.67 16.97 -5.06
C LEU A 153 0.39 16.26 -5.90
N TRP A 154 1.01 16.94 -6.86
CA TRP A 154 2.18 16.45 -7.59
C TRP A 154 3.36 16.20 -6.64
N ALA A 155 3.62 17.11 -5.70
CA ALA A 155 4.75 16.97 -4.78
C ALA A 155 4.71 15.66 -3.96
N VAL A 156 3.51 15.19 -3.62
CA VAL A 156 3.31 13.89 -2.95
C VAL A 156 3.19 12.74 -3.95
N HIS A 157 2.57 12.96 -5.11
CA HIS A 157 2.32 11.90 -6.11
C HIS A 157 3.55 11.52 -6.91
N GLN A 158 4.48 12.45 -7.17
CA GLN A 158 5.70 12.22 -7.95
C GLN A 158 6.55 11.07 -7.38
N VAL A 159 6.47 10.78 -6.07
CA VAL A 159 7.14 9.63 -5.44
C VAL A 159 6.78 8.32 -6.14
N HIS A 160 5.54 8.16 -6.59
CA HIS A 160 5.11 7.02 -7.39
C HIS A 160 5.83 6.93 -8.73
N HIS A 161 6.10 8.08 -9.36
CA HIS A 161 6.78 8.22 -10.66
C HIS A 161 8.31 8.27 -10.56
N THR A 162 8.89 8.09 -9.37
CA THR A 162 10.37 8.12 -9.21
C THR A 162 11.06 6.81 -9.57
N SER A 163 10.33 5.70 -9.69
CA SER A 163 10.94 4.44 -10.11
C SER A 163 11.35 4.47 -11.58
N GLN A 164 12.50 3.85 -11.88
CA GLN A 164 13.01 3.73 -13.24
C GLN A 164 12.52 2.46 -13.96
N ASP A 165 12.06 1.46 -13.21
CA ASP A 165 11.63 0.17 -13.75
C ASP A 165 10.13 -0.01 -13.44
N LEU A 166 9.30 -0.31 -14.45
CA LEU A 166 7.88 -0.57 -14.23
C LEU A 166 7.70 -1.98 -13.66
N THR A 167 7.54 -2.10 -12.34
CA THR A 167 7.36 -3.38 -11.65
C THR A 167 6.05 -3.45 -10.89
N VAL A 168 5.64 -4.67 -10.50
CA VAL A 168 4.49 -4.85 -9.60
C VAL A 168 4.64 -4.07 -8.29
N ALA A 169 5.86 -3.97 -7.76
CA ALA A 169 6.14 -3.24 -6.51
C ALA A 169 5.89 -1.73 -6.66
N VAL A 170 6.19 -1.15 -7.82
CA VAL A 170 5.99 0.29 -8.10
C VAL A 170 4.52 0.68 -8.04
N GLY A 171 3.61 -0.23 -8.38
CA GLY A 171 2.16 -0.03 -8.22
C GLY A 171 1.75 0.34 -6.79
N LEU A 172 2.52 -0.06 -5.78
CA LEU A 172 2.29 0.26 -4.37
C LEU A 172 3.17 1.40 -3.83
N ARG A 173 4.03 1.98 -4.65
CA ARG A 173 4.94 3.07 -4.24
C ARG A 173 4.15 4.35 -4.06
N HIS A 174 3.69 4.58 -2.84
CA HIS A 174 3.00 5.80 -2.46
C HIS A 174 3.84 6.65 -1.50
N SER A 175 3.70 7.97 -1.61
CA SER A 175 4.20 8.86 -0.55
C SER A 175 3.44 8.59 0.75
N PRO A 176 4.10 8.62 1.92
CA PRO A 176 3.41 8.57 3.21
C PRO A 176 2.35 9.67 3.34
N LEU A 177 2.63 10.86 2.79
CA LEU A 177 1.74 12.01 2.85
C LEU A 177 0.57 11.94 1.86
N GLN A 178 0.61 11.00 0.90
CA GLN A 178 -0.43 10.89 -0.14
C GLN A 178 -1.82 10.85 0.50
N ARG A 179 -1.99 10.04 1.55
CA ARG A 179 -3.28 9.82 2.22
C ARG A 179 -3.89 11.07 2.86
N LEU A 180 -3.10 12.09 3.18
CA LEU A 180 -3.61 13.36 3.72
C LEU A 180 -4.49 14.11 2.71
N PHE A 181 -4.33 13.83 1.41
CA PHE A 181 -5.04 14.51 0.33
C PHE A 181 -6.11 13.63 -0.34
N LEU A 182 -5.94 12.29 -0.33
CA LEU A 182 -6.78 11.39 -1.12
C LEU A 182 -8.26 11.41 -0.73
N TRP A 183 -8.55 11.45 0.57
CA TRP A 183 -9.89 11.23 1.13
C TRP A 183 -10.92 12.27 0.66
N VAL A 184 -10.48 13.50 0.36
CA VAL A 184 -11.36 14.59 -0.08
C VAL A 184 -12.06 14.26 -1.40
N PHE A 185 -11.35 13.57 -2.31
CA PHE A 185 -11.88 13.18 -3.62
C PHE A 185 -12.98 12.12 -3.55
N TYR A 186 -13.13 11.48 -2.39
CA TYR A 186 -14.14 10.47 -2.13
C TYR A 186 -15.39 11.03 -1.42
N LEU A 187 -15.34 12.27 -0.89
CA LEU A 187 -16.51 12.92 -0.28
C LEU A 187 -17.73 13.08 -1.22
N PRO A 188 -17.59 13.28 -2.55
CA PRO A 188 -18.75 13.28 -3.44
C PRO A 188 -19.58 12.00 -3.35
N MET A 189 -18.97 10.85 -3.04
CA MET A 189 -19.70 9.59 -2.83
C MET A 189 -20.57 9.65 -1.58
N ALA A 190 -20.10 10.29 -0.50
CA ALA A 190 -20.89 10.52 0.70
C ALA A 190 -22.12 11.37 0.41
N VAL A 191 -21.96 12.46 -0.36
CA VAL A 191 -23.07 13.32 -0.80
C VAL A 191 -24.06 12.53 -1.67
N LEU A 192 -23.59 11.61 -2.50
CA LEU A 192 -24.44 10.73 -3.31
C LEU A 192 -25.06 9.56 -2.52
N GLY A 193 -25.00 9.57 -1.19
CA GLY A 193 -25.66 8.59 -0.35
C GLY A 193 -24.94 7.24 -0.25
N VAL A 194 -23.69 7.12 -0.71
CA VAL A 194 -22.90 5.88 -0.57
C VAL A 194 -22.55 5.65 0.90
N PRO A 195 -23.04 4.55 1.52
CA PRO A 195 -22.73 4.27 2.91
C PRO A 195 -21.22 4.08 3.12
N PRO A 196 -20.70 4.49 4.28
CA PRO A 196 -19.26 4.41 4.56
C PRO A 196 -18.70 2.99 4.39
N ALA A 197 -19.44 1.95 4.79
CA ALA A 197 -19.02 0.56 4.65
C ALA A 197 -18.75 0.18 3.18
N HIS A 198 -19.64 0.58 2.26
CA HIS A 198 -19.50 0.32 0.82
C HIS A 198 -18.28 1.02 0.22
N MET A 199 -18.02 2.28 0.61
CA MET A 199 -16.81 3.01 0.21
C MET A 199 -15.54 2.24 0.60
N LEU A 200 -15.43 1.79 1.86
CA LEU A 200 -14.22 1.12 2.34
C LEU A 200 -14.02 -0.25 1.71
N ALA A 201 -15.10 -0.96 1.43
CA ALA A 201 -15.08 -2.24 0.74
C ALA A 201 -14.62 -2.08 -0.71
N HIS A 202 -15.18 -1.08 -1.40
CA HIS A 202 -14.92 -0.86 -2.81
C HIS A 202 -13.50 -0.33 -3.06
N ALA A 203 -12.99 0.53 -2.18
CA ALA A 203 -11.59 0.97 -2.23
C ALA A 203 -10.59 -0.20 -2.12
N GLN A 204 -10.92 -1.25 -1.36
CA GLN A 204 -10.11 -2.47 -1.26
C GLN A 204 -10.33 -3.40 -2.45
N PHE A 205 -11.57 -3.49 -2.94
CA PHE A 205 -11.93 -4.34 -4.08
C PHE A 205 -11.34 -3.83 -5.40
N ASN A 206 -11.26 -2.52 -5.61
CA ASN A 206 -10.68 -1.96 -6.83
C ASN A 206 -9.26 -2.46 -7.07
N LEU A 207 -8.42 -2.55 -6.03
CA LEU A 207 -7.06 -3.08 -6.15
C LEU A 207 -7.03 -4.55 -6.62
N ILE A 208 -7.92 -5.38 -6.06
CA ILE A 208 -8.03 -6.81 -6.40
C ILE A 208 -8.68 -7.02 -7.77
N PHE A 209 -9.70 -6.21 -8.09
CA PHE A 209 -10.42 -6.23 -9.35
C PHE A 209 -9.52 -5.81 -10.51
N TYR A 210 -8.75 -4.73 -10.36
CA TYR A 210 -7.77 -4.33 -11.37
C TYR A 210 -6.67 -5.38 -11.56
N LEU A 211 -6.20 -6.00 -10.48
CA LEU A 211 -5.24 -7.10 -10.57
C LEU A 211 -5.84 -8.32 -11.30
N LYS A 212 -7.09 -8.70 -10.99
CA LYS A 212 -7.80 -9.80 -11.68
C LYS A 212 -8.14 -9.47 -13.13
N LEU A 213 -8.51 -8.24 -13.44
CA LEU A 213 -8.76 -7.79 -14.81
C LEU A 213 -7.46 -7.77 -15.62
N ALA A 214 -6.35 -7.32 -15.03
CA ALA A 214 -5.04 -7.38 -15.68
C ALA A 214 -4.67 -8.85 -16.00
N VAL A 215 -4.84 -9.75 -15.04
CA VAL A 215 -4.58 -11.19 -15.20
C VAL A 215 -5.56 -11.84 -16.21
N GLY A 216 -6.85 -11.54 -16.11
CA GLY A 216 -7.89 -12.08 -17.01
C GLY A 216 -7.80 -11.54 -18.43
N LYS A 217 -7.41 -10.27 -18.58
CA LYS A 217 -7.13 -9.66 -19.89
C LYS A 217 -5.89 -10.28 -20.52
N ALA A 218 -4.84 -10.55 -19.74
CA ALA A 218 -3.67 -11.29 -20.21
C ALA A 218 -4.05 -12.71 -20.68
N ASN A 219 -4.97 -13.38 -19.97
CA ASN A 219 -5.40 -14.75 -20.27
C ASN A 219 -6.43 -14.87 -21.42
N SER A 220 -7.00 -13.76 -21.89
CA SER A 220 -8.07 -13.76 -22.92
C SER A 220 -7.61 -13.29 -24.29
N MET A 221 -6.29 -13.18 -24.52
CA MET A 221 -5.75 -12.77 -25.81
C MET A 221 -5.49 -13.98 -26.71
N ASP A 222 -6.07 -13.94 -27.90
CA ASP A 222 -6.13 -15.09 -28.84
C ASP A 222 -4.76 -15.52 -29.38
N THR A 223 -3.75 -14.65 -29.29
CA THR A 223 -2.41 -14.82 -29.89
C THR A 223 -1.35 -14.10 -29.04
N TRP A 224 -0.16 -14.71 -28.90
CA TRP A 224 0.93 -14.28 -28.01
C TRP A 224 1.53 -12.90 -28.37
N ASP A 225 1.44 -12.48 -29.63
CA ASP A 225 1.88 -11.16 -30.13
C ASP A 225 0.98 -10.01 -29.66
N LYS A 226 -0.32 -10.27 -29.47
CA LYS A 226 -1.27 -9.29 -28.90
C LYS A 226 -1.06 -9.12 -27.39
N TRP A 227 -0.72 -10.20 -26.68
CA TRP A 227 -0.24 -10.15 -25.29
C TRP A 227 1.02 -9.31 -25.20
N LEU A 228 1.99 -9.52 -26.10
CA LEU A 228 3.22 -8.73 -26.20
C LEU A 228 2.92 -7.25 -26.51
N CYS A 229 2.00 -6.98 -27.43
CA CYS A 229 1.58 -5.62 -27.74
C CYS A 229 0.93 -4.95 -26.53
N SER A 230 0.13 -5.63 -25.71
CA SER A 230 -0.50 -5.02 -24.53
C SER A 230 0.50 -4.56 -23.45
N LEU A 231 1.71 -5.14 -23.41
CA LEU A 231 2.82 -4.69 -22.57
C LEU A 231 3.52 -3.45 -23.13
N VAL A 232 3.47 -3.29 -24.46
CA VAL A 232 4.04 -2.13 -25.17
C VAL A 232 2.97 -1.04 -25.35
N LYS A 233 1.66 -1.36 -25.12
CA LYS A 233 0.49 -0.52 -25.49
C LYS A 233 0.01 0.35 -24.34
N GLY A 234 0.66 1.49 -24.13
CA GLY A 234 0.26 2.49 -23.13
C GLY A 234 -1.11 3.15 -23.39
N PRO A 235 -1.81 3.63 -22.32
CA PRO A 235 -3.07 4.35 -22.45
C PRO A 235 -2.82 5.79 -22.92
N SER A 236 -3.35 6.15 -24.10
CA SER A 236 -3.27 7.52 -24.61
C SER A 236 -4.50 8.32 -24.20
N TRP A 237 -4.29 9.57 -23.75
CA TRP A 237 -5.31 10.44 -23.14
C TRP A 237 -6.06 11.35 -24.14
N VAL A 238 -5.84 11.19 -25.45
CA VAL A 238 -6.51 11.98 -26.51
C VAL A 238 -6.90 11.10 -27.71
N PRO A 239 -8.12 11.24 -28.26
CA PRO A 239 -8.49 10.57 -29.51
C PRO A 239 -7.62 11.04 -30.70
N GLY A 240 -6.96 10.12 -31.39
CA GLY A 240 -6.24 10.39 -32.65
C GLY A 240 -4.70 10.44 -32.57
N SER A 241 -4.08 10.28 -31.39
CA SER A 241 -2.62 10.24 -31.24
C SER A 241 -1.99 8.85 -31.45
N PRO A 242 -0.71 8.78 -31.88
CA PRO A 242 0.11 7.58 -31.85
C PRO A 242 0.26 7.02 -30.44
N TRP A 243 0.65 5.76 -30.45
CA TRP A 243 0.45 4.80 -29.38
C TRP A 243 1.28 5.02 -28.10
N THR A 244 2.46 5.64 -28.22
CA THR A 244 3.38 5.98 -27.13
C THR A 244 3.23 7.43 -26.65
N GLY A 245 2.19 8.12 -27.13
CA GLY A 245 2.23 9.58 -27.27
C GLY A 245 3.20 9.98 -28.38
N TRP A 246 3.20 11.26 -28.72
CA TRP A 246 4.27 11.84 -29.53
C TRP A 246 5.46 12.10 -28.59
N ASP A 247 6.65 11.65 -28.95
CA ASP A 247 7.85 11.90 -28.14
C ASP A 247 8.11 13.41 -27.98
N GLU A 248 7.77 14.21 -29.01
CA GLU A 248 7.79 15.67 -28.92
C GLU A 248 6.82 16.28 -27.88
N ASN A 249 5.80 15.54 -27.46
CA ASN A 249 4.81 16.00 -26.47
C ASN A 249 5.18 15.59 -25.04
N LYS A 250 6.23 14.77 -24.85
CA LYS A 250 6.75 14.50 -23.52
C LYS A 250 7.45 15.78 -23.04
N PRO A 251 7.04 16.37 -21.90
CA PRO A 251 7.82 17.47 -21.35
C PRO A 251 9.26 17.00 -21.12
N ASP A 252 10.25 17.83 -21.48
CA ASP A 252 11.66 17.61 -21.14
C ASP A 252 11.80 17.76 -19.61
N ILE A 253 11.43 16.70 -18.89
CA ILE A 253 11.62 16.61 -17.44
C ILE A 253 13.08 16.25 -17.22
N ARG A 254 13.94 17.27 -17.26
CA ARG A 254 15.28 17.14 -16.69
C ARG A 254 15.10 16.85 -15.21
N ALA A 255 15.38 15.62 -14.80
CA ALA A 255 15.35 15.25 -13.40
C ALA A 255 16.22 16.27 -12.63
N SER A 256 15.64 16.97 -11.65
CA SER A 256 16.34 18.00 -10.88
C SER A 256 17.55 17.45 -10.11
N ARG A 257 17.61 16.12 -9.97
CA ARG A 257 18.78 15.32 -9.64
C ARG A 257 18.84 14.11 -10.56
N GLU A 258 19.99 13.86 -11.17
CA GLU A 258 20.34 12.49 -11.56
C GLU A 258 20.37 11.66 -10.28
N TYR A 259 19.46 10.69 -10.15
CA TYR A 259 19.57 9.70 -9.09
C TYR A 259 20.85 8.93 -9.34
N GLN A 260 21.88 9.25 -8.57
CA GLN A 260 23.18 8.61 -8.70
C GLN A 260 22.97 7.11 -8.48
N LYS A 261 23.28 6.28 -9.48
CA LYS A 261 23.10 4.83 -9.41
C LYS A 261 24.09 4.25 -8.39
N VAL A 262 23.71 4.31 -7.12
CA VAL A 262 24.46 3.70 -6.03
C VAL A 262 24.11 2.21 -6.05
N ARG A 263 25.03 1.37 -6.52
CA ARG A 263 24.83 -0.07 -6.51
C ARG A 263 25.15 -0.60 -5.12
N ALA A 264 24.10 -0.87 -4.34
CA ALA A 264 24.20 -1.51 -3.04
C ALA A 264 24.86 -2.89 -3.16
N THR A 265 25.61 -3.29 -2.12
CA THR A 265 26.23 -4.62 -2.10
C THR A 265 25.23 -5.69 -1.67
N ALA A 266 25.56 -6.95 -1.93
CA ALA A 266 24.77 -8.07 -1.39
C ALA A 266 24.64 -8.00 0.14
N ALA A 267 25.70 -7.60 0.86
CA ALA A 267 25.67 -7.42 2.31
C ALA A 267 24.67 -6.33 2.72
N THR A 268 24.63 -5.21 2.00
CA THR A 268 23.64 -4.14 2.21
C THR A 268 22.22 -4.65 2.01
N HIS A 269 21.97 -5.40 0.92
CA HIS A 269 20.65 -5.99 0.66
C HIS A 269 20.22 -6.98 1.74
N CYS A 270 21.09 -7.90 2.15
CA CYS A 270 20.77 -8.86 3.22
C CYS A 270 20.44 -8.16 4.53
N TYR A 271 21.23 -7.14 4.90
CA TYR A 271 21.02 -6.36 6.11
C TYR A 271 19.68 -5.60 6.08
N VAL A 272 19.40 -4.90 4.98
CA VAL A 272 18.15 -4.16 4.80
C VAL A 272 16.94 -5.10 4.79
N LEU A 273 17.02 -6.23 4.08
CA LEU A 273 15.92 -7.20 4.02
C LEU A 273 15.58 -7.76 5.40
N LEU A 274 16.59 -8.07 6.22
CA LEU A 274 16.39 -8.55 7.59
C LEU A 274 15.61 -7.54 8.45
N HIS A 275 15.99 -6.26 8.38
CA HIS A 275 15.27 -5.19 9.10
C HIS A 275 13.92 -4.85 8.50
N PHE A 276 13.78 -4.95 7.17
CA PHE A 276 12.50 -4.76 6.49
C PHE A 276 11.49 -5.84 6.90
N LEU A 277 11.91 -7.11 6.96
CA LEU A 277 11.08 -8.21 7.44
C LEU A 277 10.68 -8.04 8.92
N ALA A 278 11.58 -7.51 9.75
CA ALA A 278 11.24 -7.15 11.13
C ALA A 278 10.16 -6.04 11.19
N ALA A 279 10.27 -5.00 10.34
CA ALA A 279 9.27 -3.94 10.23
C ALA A 279 7.92 -4.48 9.72
N LEU A 280 7.93 -5.40 8.75
CA LEU A 280 6.73 -6.09 8.25
C LEU A 280 6.06 -6.96 9.32
N SER A 281 6.84 -7.62 10.17
CA SER A 281 6.32 -8.36 11.31
C SER A 281 5.65 -7.43 12.32
N LEU A 282 6.27 -6.30 12.67
CA LEU A 282 5.70 -5.31 13.59
C LEU A 282 4.40 -4.70 13.07
N ILE A 283 4.34 -4.28 11.81
CA ILE A 283 3.11 -3.72 11.22
C ILE A 283 2.01 -4.78 11.11
N THR A 284 2.37 -6.04 10.81
CA THR A 284 1.42 -7.15 10.82
C THR A 284 0.79 -7.30 12.20
N ARG A 285 1.60 -7.31 13.27
CA ARG A 285 1.10 -7.38 14.65
C ARG A 285 0.20 -6.22 15.02
N LEU A 286 0.55 -5.00 14.62
CA LEU A 286 -0.29 -3.81 14.79
C LEU A 286 -1.67 -3.97 14.15
N THR A 287 -1.71 -4.55 12.95
CA THR A 287 -2.96 -4.71 12.20
C THR A 287 -3.81 -5.91 12.64
N THR A 288 -3.21 -6.95 13.24
CA THR A 288 -3.93 -8.18 13.58
C THR A 288 -4.27 -8.32 15.06
N THR A 289 -3.57 -7.64 15.96
CA THR A 289 -3.80 -7.72 17.40
C THR A 289 -4.85 -6.68 17.83
N VAL A 290 -5.98 -7.17 18.35
CA VAL A 290 -7.15 -6.33 18.74
C VAL A 290 -6.90 -5.49 20.00
N VAL A 291 -5.82 -5.74 20.75
CA VAL A 291 -5.63 -5.25 22.13
C VAL A 291 -4.46 -4.27 22.29
N SER A 292 -3.96 -3.66 21.20
CA SER A 292 -2.87 -2.69 21.34
C SER A 292 -3.35 -1.38 21.96
N THR A 293 -2.67 -0.94 23.02
CA THR A 293 -2.92 0.38 23.61
C THR A 293 -2.49 1.50 22.64
N PRO A 294 -3.04 2.73 22.73
CA PRO A 294 -2.61 3.84 21.88
C PRO A 294 -1.10 4.12 21.95
N VAL A 295 -0.49 3.90 23.12
CA VAL A 295 0.96 4.03 23.33
C VAL A 295 1.72 2.97 22.53
N GLU A 296 1.30 1.71 22.57
CA GLU A 296 1.90 0.66 21.76
C GLU A 296 1.75 0.93 20.27
N VAL A 297 0.57 1.37 19.82
CA VAL A 297 0.34 1.73 18.42
C VAL A 297 1.31 2.81 17.96
N PHE A 298 1.48 3.85 18.78
CA PHE A 298 2.40 4.94 18.51
C PHE A 298 3.86 4.48 18.47
N VAL A 299 4.31 3.71 19.47
CA VAL A 299 5.68 3.20 19.57
C VAL A 299 6.03 2.31 18.39
N TYR A 300 5.17 1.35 18.03
CA TYR A 300 5.41 0.47 16.89
C TYR A 300 5.39 1.23 15.56
N SER A 301 4.47 2.18 15.40
CA SER A 301 4.42 3.03 14.21
C SER A 301 5.73 3.80 14.04
N LEU A 302 6.24 4.40 15.13
CA LEU A 302 7.51 5.12 15.11
C LEU A 302 8.69 4.18 14.82
N ALA A 303 8.72 2.98 15.39
CA ALA A 303 9.76 1.99 15.14
C ALA A 303 9.79 1.51 13.68
N VAL A 304 8.61 1.27 13.08
CA VAL A 304 8.49 0.94 11.66
C VAL A 304 8.96 2.11 10.80
N VAL A 305 8.46 3.32 11.03
CA VAL A 305 8.86 4.53 10.28
C VAL A 305 10.36 4.78 10.38
N ALA A 306 10.94 4.69 11.58
CA ALA A 306 12.38 4.85 11.79
C ALA A 306 13.17 3.79 11.01
N THR A 307 12.70 2.54 10.98
CA THR A 307 13.35 1.47 10.21
C THR A 307 13.28 1.72 8.70
N LEU A 308 12.11 2.09 8.17
CA LEU A 308 11.96 2.38 6.74
C LEU A 308 12.78 3.61 6.31
N THR A 309 12.86 4.62 7.17
CA THR A 309 13.70 5.80 6.95
C THR A 309 15.18 5.42 6.91
N CYS A 310 15.64 4.59 7.85
CA CYS A 310 17.03 4.14 7.87
C CYS A 310 17.38 3.27 6.65
N ILE A 311 16.44 2.47 6.14
CA ILE A 311 16.62 1.74 4.88
C ILE A 311 16.87 2.71 3.72
N GLY A 312 16.10 3.79 3.61
CA GLY A 312 16.32 4.84 2.61
C GLY A 312 17.71 5.49 2.76
N VAL A 313 18.05 5.92 3.98
CA VAL A 313 19.35 6.52 4.32
C VAL A 313 20.52 5.60 3.95
N LEU A 314 20.38 4.28 4.14
CA LEU A 314 21.38 3.27 3.77
C LEU A 314 21.48 3.10 2.25
N TYR A 315 20.37 3.05 1.52
CA TYR A 315 20.42 2.92 0.06
C TYR A 315 20.92 4.19 -0.64
N ASP A 316 20.60 5.36 -0.07
CA ASP A 316 21.10 6.66 -0.54
C ASP A 316 22.58 6.89 -0.20
N GLY A 317 23.18 6.03 0.64
CA GLY A 317 24.59 6.12 1.03
C GLY A 317 24.95 7.41 1.77
N LEU A 318 24.00 7.98 2.52
CA LEU A 318 24.22 9.26 3.22
C LEU A 318 25.32 9.10 4.29
N SER A 319 26.15 10.13 4.46
CA SER A 319 27.28 10.10 5.41
C SER A 319 26.86 9.88 6.88
N CYS A 320 25.62 10.24 7.23
CA CYS A 320 25.07 10.06 8.57
C CYS A 320 24.53 8.65 8.86
N CYS A 321 24.50 7.74 7.86
CA CYS A 321 23.85 6.44 7.98
C CYS A 321 24.32 5.62 9.18
N ARG A 322 25.63 5.61 9.49
CA ARG A 322 26.17 4.91 10.66
C ARG A 322 25.52 5.40 11.96
N LEU A 323 25.51 6.72 12.18
CA LEU A 323 24.99 7.30 13.42
C LEU A 323 23.49 7.06 13.53
N VAL A 324 22.76 7.32 12.45
CA VAL A 324 21.30 7.14 12.37
C VAL A 324 20.92 5.69 12.68
N GLU A 325 21.63 4.73 12.10
CA GLU A 325 21.34 3.30 12.29
C GLU A 325 21.74 2.78 13.67
N MET A 326 22.85 3.26 14.24
CA MET A 326 23.22 2.98 15.63
C MET A 326 22.17 3.50 16.61
N VAL A 327 21.72 4.74 16.44
CA VAL A 327 20.68 5.35 17.28
C VAL A 327 19.38 4.57 17.15
N ARG A 328 18.95 4.23 15.92
CA ARG A 328 17.76 3.42 15.69
C ARG A 328 17.86 2.07 16.40
N CYS A 329 18.96 1.34 16.23
CA CYS A 329 19.14 0.03 16.86
C CYS A 329 19.18 0.13 18.39
N GLY A 330 19.83 1.16 18.95
CA GLY A 330 19.89 1.39 20.38
C GLY A 330 18.51 1.69 20.99
N ILE A 331 17.73 2.55 20.33
CA ILE A 331 16.34 2.83 20.71
C ILE A 331 15.50 1.56 20.60
N GLY A 332 15.60 0.83 19.48
CA GLY A 332 14.88 -0.43 19.27
C GLY A 332 15.15 -1.46 20.37
N LEU A 333 16.41 -1.61 20.77
CA LEU A 333 16.82 -2.46 21.88
C LEU A 333 16.22 -2.00 23.22
N ALA A 334 16.28 -0.69 23.51
CA ALA A 334 15.68 -0.13 24.73
C ALA A 334 14.16 -0.38 24.78
N LEU A 335 13.46 -0.21 23.65
CA LEU A 335 12.02 -0.49 23.55
C LEU A 335 11.72 -1.98 23.82
N CYS A 336 12.51 -2.90 23.27
CA CYS A 336 12.35 -4.34 23.54
C CYS A 336 12.60 -4.73 25.01
N LEU A 337 13.45 -4.00 25.73
CA LEU A 337 13.81 -4.33 27.11
C LEU A 337 12.94 -3.63 28.17
N LEU A 338 12.47 -2.42 27.87
CA LEU A 338 11.87 -1.53 28.88
C LEU A 338 10.35 -1.41 28.77
N LEU A 339 9.77 -1.67 27.60
CA LEU A 339 8.33 -1.55 27.42
C LEU A 339 7.64 -2.92 27.52
N PRO A 340 6.53 -3.02 28.26
CA PRO A 340 5.70 -4.23 28.30
C PRO A 340 4.90 -4.32 27.00
N LEU A 341 5.57 -4.74 25.93
CA LEU A 341 5.01 -4.89 24.57
C LEU A 341 4.10 -6.14 24.51
N GLN A 342 2.82 -5.98 24.88
CA GLN A 342 1.86 -7.07 25.03
C GLN A 342 1.49 -7.73 23.70
N ALA A 343 1.57 -6.97 22.60
CA ALA A 343 1.24 -7.46 21.26
C ALA A 343 2.31 -8.36 20.62
N ILE A 344 3.50 -8.48 21.21
CA ILE A 344 4.64 -9.25 20.66
C ILE A 344 4.80 -10.57 21.41
N THR A 345 4.96 -11.67 20.67
CA THR A 345 5.22 -12.97 21.29
C THR A 345 6.63 -13.03 21.89
N GLY A 346 6.84 -13.86 22.93
CA GLY A 346 8.16 -14.00 23.54
C GLY A 346 9.26 -14.44 22.56
N ALA A 347 8.92 -15.19 21.51
CA ALA A 347 9.87 -15.57 20.45
C ALA A 347 10.25 -14.38 19.55
N GLU A 348 9.27 -13.59 19.12
CA GLU A 348 9.52 -12.38 18.32
C GLU A 348 10.31 -11.33 19.10
N LEU A 349 10.01 -11.16 20.39
CA LEU A 349 10.76 -10.23 21.24
C LEU A 349 12.24 -10.63 21.32
N ARG A 350 12.54 -11.92 21.49
CA ARG A 350 13.92 -12.44 21.47
C ARG A 350 14.60 -12.22 20.12
N LEU A 351 13.88 -12.44 19.02
CA LEU A 351 14.41 -12.23 17.67
C LEU A 351 14.75 -10.75 17.43
N LEU A 352 13.84 -9.84 17.76
CA LEU A 352 14.04 -8.40 17.64
C LEU A 352 15.18 -7.91 18.53
N THR A 353 15.23 -8.36 19.80
CA THR A 353 16.31 -8.02 20.73
C THR A 353 17.66 -8.48 20.18
N THR A 354 17.74 -9.70 19.65
CA THR A 354 18.95 -10.26 19.03
C THR A 354 19.35 -9.45 17.79
N LEU A 355 18.40 -9.17 16.91
CA LEU A 355 18.59 -8.38 15.70
C LEU A 355 19.15 -6.99 16.01
N TYR A 356 18.52 -6.26 16.92
CA TYR A 356 18.97 -4.92 17.32
C TYR A 356 20.35 -4.95 18.01
N THR A 357 20.60 -5.94 18.86
CA THR A 357 21.90 -6.08 19.55
C THR A 357 23.03 -6.35 18.55
N LEU A 358 22.87 -7.34 17.68
CA LEU A 358 23.87 -7.68 16.66
C LEU A 358 24.12 -6.52 15.71
N SER A 359 23.06 -5.82 15.31
CA SER A 359 23.15 -4.64 14.44
C SER A 359 23.87 -3.49 15.11
N PHE A 360 23.53 -3.18 16.38
CA PHE A 360 24.20 -2.13 17.14
C PHE A 360 25.71 -2.41 17.26
N ILE A 361 26.09 -3.65 17.59
CA ILE A 361 27.49 -4.08 17.67
C ILE A 361 28.18 -3.97 16.31
N LEU A 362 27.52 -4.42 15.23
CA LEU A 362 28.05 -4.36 13.88
C LEU A 362 28.37 -2.92 13.46
N TRP A 363 27.47 -1.98 13.71
CA TRP A 363 27.67 -0.56 13.38
C TRP A 363 28.66 0.16 14.31
N LEU A 364 28.79 -0.32 15.55
CA LEU A 364 29.80 0.16 16.49
C LEU A 364 31.21 -0.25 16.04
N VAL A 365 31.41 -1.52 15.68
CA VAL A 365 32.74 -2.14 15.50
C VAL A 365 33.19 -2.20 14.03
N ARG A 366 32.30 -2.49 13.07
CA ARG A 366 32.68 -2.70 11.65
C ARG A 366 31.66 -2.10 10.65
N PRO A 367 31.47 -0.77 10.65
CA PRO A 367 30.47 -0.11 9.79
C PRO A 367 30.74 -0.28 8.28
N ASN A 368 32.00 -0.39 7.87
CA ASN A 368 32.40 -0.52 6.46
C ASN A 368 32.06 -1.90 5.85
N THR A 369 31.57 -2.85 6.66
CA THR A 369 31.16 -4.18 6.18
C THR A 369 29.84 -4.11 5.40
N ILE A 370 28.97 -3.17 5.76
CA ILE A 370 27.65 -2.98 5.11
C ILE A 370 27.71 -1.83 4.10
N ILE A 371 28.41 -0.74 4.44
CA ILE A 371 28.54 0.43 3.58
C ILE A 371 29.75 0.24 2.67
N ASN A 372 29.51 -0.26 1.46
CA ASN A 372 30.51 -0.25 0.41
C ASN A 372 29.84 0.15 -0.91
N HIS A 373 29.36 1.38 -0.94
CA HIS A 373 28.73 1.95 -2.13
C HIS A 373 29.80 2.19 -3.19
N LYS A 374 29.81 1.36 -4.23
CA LYS A 374 30.56 1.68 -5.44
C LYS A 374 29.75 2.71 -6.21
N VAL A 375 30.27 3.93 -6.31
CA VAL A 375 29.75 4.91 -7.27
C VAL A 375 30.04 4.35 -8.67
N CYS A 376 28.99 4.00 -9.42
CA CYS A 376 29.16 3.68 -10.83
C CYS A 376 29.67 4.94 -11.55
N LYS A 377 30.84 4.85 -12.17
CA LYS A 377 31.19 5.75 -13.27
C LYS A 377 30.50 5.19 -14.50
N ASP A 378 29.76 6.03 -15.21
CA ASP A 378 29.08 5.69 -16.46
C ASP A 378 30.05 5.19 -17.54
#